data_AF-A0A970J1F8-F1
#
_entry.id   AF-A0A970J1F8-F1
#
_cell.length_a   1.000
_cell.length_b   1.000
_cell.length_c   1.000
_cell.angle_alpha   90.00
_cell.angle_beta   90.00
_cell.angle_gamma   90.00
#
_symmetry.space_group_name_H-M   'P 1'
#
loop_
_entity.id
_entity.type
_entity.pdbx_description
1 polymer ?
#
loop_
_entity_poly.entity_id
_entity_poly.type
_entity_poly.pdbx_seq_one_letter_code
_entity_poly.pdbx_strand_id
1 'polypeptide(L)'
;MKELTIINKDNVVLFNDKLINLPLKEKVIIDKSILYYNDPSPCFIHWSSIVKKMLYNFQTYIESQLLEGKRELIWGDIPKEEREFIDIDEGVHKVIIRESN
;
A
#
# COMPACT_ATOMS: atom_id res chain seq x y z
N MET A 1 15.45 1.16 3.45
CA MET A 1 14.04 0.89 3.10
C MET A 1 13.46 2.17 2.54
N LYS A 2 12.61 2.10 1.52
CA LYS A 2 12.08 3.29 0.84
C LYS A 2 11.01 3.97 1.69
N GLU A 3 11.03 5.30 1.70
CA GLU A 3 10.01 6.14 2.32
C GLU A 3 8.98 6.54 1.27
N LEU A 4 7.72 6.60 1.69
CA LEU A 4 6.61 7.04 0.87
C LEU A 4 6.00 8.28 1.50
N THR A 5 5.80 9.30 0.68
CA THR A 5 4.99 10.46 1.03
C THR A 5 3.71 10.42 0.20
N ILE A 6 2.56 10.28 0.86
CA ILE A 6 1.25 10.29 0.21
C ILE A 6 0.61 11.64 0.48
N ILE A 7 0.10 12.30 -0.56
CA ILE A 7 -0.53 13.61 -0.43
C ILE A 7 -1.92 13.65 -1.09
N ASN A 8 -2.79 14.52 -0.59
CA ASN A 8 -4.10 14.80 -1.18
C ASN A 8 -4.01 15.84 -2.33
N LYS A 9 -5.16 16.23 -2.87
CA LYS A 9 -5.27 17.22 -3.97
C LYS A 9 -4.86 18.63 -3.54
N ASP A 10 -4.96 18.94 -2.25
CA ASP A 10 -4.57 20.21 -1.64
C ASP A 10 -3.09 20.26 -1.21
N ASN A 11 -2.30 19.25 -1.62
CA ASN A 11 -0.89 19.05 -1.25
C ASN A 11 -0.65 18.85 0.26
N VAL A 12 -1.67 18.47 1.03
CA VAL A 12 -1.52 18.06 2.42
C VAL A 12 -0.93 16.66 2.47
N VAL A 13 0.09 16.47 3.31
CA VAL A 13 0.72 15.17 3.55
C VAL A 13 -0.18 14.32 4.44
N LEU A 14 -0.69 13.23 3.87
CA LEU A 14 -1.54 12.24 4.56
C LEU A 14 -0.72 11.12 5.20
N PHE A 15 0.45 10.83 4.63
CA PHE A 15 1.37 9.81 5.13
C PHE A 15 2.80 10.19 4.74
N ASN A 16 3.75 9.99 5.65
CA ASN A 16 5.18 10.16 5.37
C ASN A 16 6.01 9.23 6.25
N ASP A 17 6.20 8.00 5.80
CA ASP A 17 6.99 7.00 6.52
C ASP A 17 7.41 5.87 5.56
N LYS A 18 8.04 4.82 6.08
CA LYS A 18 8.37 3.59 5.37
C LYS A 18 7.11 2.87 4.91
N LEU A 19 7.21 2.17 3.79
CA LEU A 19 6.13 1.36 3.22
C LEU A 19 5.50 0.37 4.23
N ILE A 20 6.31 -0.21 5.11
CA ILE A 20 5.85 -1.16 6.13
C ILE A 20 4.91 -0.55 7.17
N ASN A 21 4.90 0.77 7.30
CA ASN A 21 4.10 1.51 8.27
C ASN A 21 2.80 2.05 7.65
N LEU A 22 2.49 1.67 6.40
CA LEU A 22 1.25 2.07 5.75
C LEU A 22 0.04 1.67 6.59
N PRO A 23 -0.95 2.56 6.78
CA PRO A 23 -2.21 2.20 7.40
C PRO A 23 -2.94 1.22 6.47
N LEU A 24 -3.43 0.11 7.02
CA LEU A 24 -4.05 -0.97 6.24
C LEU A 24 -5.51 -1.16 6.65
N LYS A 25 -6.38 -1.38 5.66
CA LYS A 25 -7.79 -1.68 5.86
C LYS A 25 -7.94 -3.09 6.39
N GLU A 26 -8.22 -3.22 7.69
CA GLU A 26 -8.42 -4.51 8.35
C GLU A 26 -9.44 -5.40 7.62
N LYS A 27 -10.56 -4.81 7.21
CA LYS A 27 -11.60 -5.52 6.45
C LYS A 27 -11.05 -6.17 5.17
N VAL A 28 -10.20 -5.47 4.41
CA VAL A 28 -9.59 -5.99 3.18
C VAL A 28 -8.65 -7.16 3.49
N ILE A 29 -7.91 -7.09 4.60
CA ILE A 29 -7.03 -8.17 5.05
C ILE A 29 -7.84 -9.41 5.42
N ILE A 30 -8.94 -9.24 6.18
CA ILE A 30 -9.82 -10.33 6.58
C ILE A 30 -10.47 -10.98 5.34
N ASP A 31 -11.07 -10.18 4.47
CA ASP A 31 -11.75 -10.67 3.26
C ASP A 31 -10.78 -11.44 2.35
N LYS A 32 -9.57 -10.89 2.09
CA LYS A 32 -8.55 -11.59 1.30
C LYS A 32 -8.04 -12.85 2.00
N SER A 33 -7.96 -12.85 3.33
CA SER A 33 -7.54 -14.03 4.10
C SER A 33 -8.57 -15.15 4.00
N ILE A 34 -9.87 -14.84 4.10
CA ILE A 34 -10.96 -15.81 3.93
C ILE A 34 -10.88 -16.43 2.54
N LEU A 35 -10.75 -15.61 1.51
CA LEU A 35 -10.70 -16.07 0.12
C LEU A 35 -9.45 -16.92 -0.17
N TYR A 36 -8.28 -16.52 0.34
CA TYR A 36 -7.02 -17.18 0.04
C TYR A 36 -6.85 -18.52 0.76
N TYR A 37 -7.25 -18.59 2.04
CA TYR A 37 -7.13 -19.80 2.84
C TYR A 37 -8.38 -20.68 2.82
N ASN A 38 -9.48 -20.20 2.21
CA ASN A 38 -10.79 -20.83 2.27
C ASN A 38 -11.23 -21.13 3.72
N ASP A 39 -10.88 -20.22 4.62
CA ASP A 39 -11.12 -20.29 6.06
C ASP A 39 -12.07 -19.14 6.44
N PRO A 40 -13.30 -19.39 6.91
CA PRO A 40 -14.26 -18.34 7.23
C PRO A 40 -13.88 -17.50 8.46
N SER A 41 -12.92 -17.96 9.28
CA SER A 41 -12.44 -17.23 10.45
C SER A 41 -10.91 -17.27 10.54
N PRO A 42 -10.21 -16.64 9.57
CA PRO A 42 -8.76 -16.71 9.50
C PRO A 42 -8.15 -16.11 10.75
N CYS A 43 -7.14 -16.78 11.30
CA CYS A 43 -6.44 -16.30 12.49
C CYS A 43 -5.38 -15.26 12.14
N PHE A 44 -4.75 -14.68 13.18
CA PHE A 44 -3.69 -13.69 13.04
C PHE A 44 -2.52 -14.15 12.14
N ILE A 45 -2.19 -15.45 12.13
CA ILE A 45 -1.12 -15.98 11.28
C ILE A 45 -1.50 -15.82 9.80
N HIS A 46 -2.74 -16.16 9.44
CA HIS A 46 -3.27 -15.95 8.09
C HIS A 46 -3.27 -14.47 7.69
N TRP A 47 -3.75 -13.59 8.57
CA TRP A 47 -3.75 -12.14 8.34
C TRP A 47 -2.34 -11.61 8.11
N SER A 48 -1.38 -12.00 8.95
CA SER A 48 0.01 -11.56 8.84
C SER A 48 0.67 -11.99 7.53
N SER A 49 0.32 -13.18 7.01
CA SER A 49 0.82 -13.66 5.72
C SER A 49 0.26 -12.84 4.56
N ILE A 50 -1.04 -12.54 4.61
CA ILE A 50 -1.70 -11.70 3.60
C ILE A 50 -1.18 -10.27 3.61
N VAL A 51 -0.99 -9.66 4.80
CA VAL A 51 -0.36 -8.34 4.94
C VAL A 51 1.04 -8.32 4.32
N LYS A 52 1.89 -9.30 4.64
CA LYS A 52 3.24 -9.41 4.07
C LYS A 52 3.19 -9.52 2.55
N LYS A 53 2.30 -10.33 2.01
CA LYS A 53 2.11 -10.50 0.57
C LYS A 53 1.70 -9.19 -0.11
N MET A 54 0.74 -8.46 0.48
CA MET A 54 0.24 -7.20 -0.08
C MET A 54 1.29 -6.10 -0.05
N LEU A 55 2.00 -5.95 1.08
CA LEU A 55 3.11 -5.00 1.18
C LEU A 55 4.25 -5.34 0.21
N TYR A 56 4.55 -6.62 0.03
CA TYR A 56 5.56 -7.08 -0.93
C TYR A 56 5.18 -6.76 -2.38
N ASN A 57 3.94 -7.03 -2.77
CA ASN A 57 3.43 -6.70 -4.10
C ASN A 57 3.51 -5.20 -4.36
N PHE A 58 3.03 -4.40 -3.40
CA PHE A 58 3.07 -2.95 -3.53
C PHE A 58 4.50 -2.43 -3.60
N GLN A 59 5.41 -2.96 -2.78
CA GLN A 59 6.83 -2.62 -2.85
C GLN A 59 7.42 -2.95 -4.23
N THR A 60 7.13 -4.15 -4.76
CA THR A 60 7.61 -4.59 -6.08
C THR A 60 7.10 -3.67 -7.18
N TYR A 61 5.83 -3.27 -7.12
CA TYR A 61 5.24 -2.30 -8.04
C TYR A 61 5.96 -0.95 -7.99
N ILE A 62 6.14 -0.40 -6.78
CA ILE A 62 6.84 0.87 -6.56
C ILE A 62 8.30 0.79 -7.05
N GLU A 63 8.99 -0.32 -6.80
CA GLU A 63 10.35 -0.57 -7.27
C GLU A 63 10.44 -0.61 -8.80
N SER A 64 9.49 -1.28 -9.46
CA SER A 64 9.39 -1.28 -10.93
C SER A 64 9.22 0.14 -11.48
N GLN A 65 8.35 0.95 -10.87
CA GLN A 65 8.14 2.33 -11.33
C GLN A 65 9.40 3.19 -11.17
N LEU A 66 10.16 2.99 -10.10
CA LEU A 66 11.44 3.68 -9.91
C LEU A 66 12.50 3.28 -10.93
N LEU A 67 12.54 2.01 -11.36
CA LEU A 67 13.43 1.56 -12.43
C LEU A 67 13.11 2.23 -13.77
N GLU A 68 11.84 2.58 -14.00
CA GLU A 68 11.40 3.41 -15.12
C GLU A 68 11.68 4.92 -14.93
N GLY A 69 12.30 5.31 -13.81
CA GLY A 69 12.60 6.71 -13.48
C GLY A 69 11.43 7.49 -12.86
N LYS A 70 10.30 6.83 -12.58
CA LYS A 70 9.12 7.48 -11.98
C LYS A 70 9.26 7.53 -10.46
N ARG A 71 9.48 8.73 -9.92
CA ARG A 71 9.56 8.99 -8.47
C ARG A 71 8.26 9.53 -7.88
N GLU A 72 7.34 9.97 -8.74
CA GLU A 72 6.02 10.44 -8.38
C GLU A 72 4.99 9.63 -9.17
N LEU A 73 3.98 9.11 -8.47
CA LEU A 73 2.91 8.30 -9.03
C LEU A 73 1.57 8.95 -8.71
N ILE A 74 0.73 9.14 -9.72
CA ILE A 74 -0.64 9.57 -9.51
C ILE A 74 -1.41 8.39 -8.94
N TRP A 75 -2.15 8.62 -7.85
CA TRP A 75 -2.88 7.56 -7.13
C TRP A 75 -3.91 6.85 -8.02
N GLY A 76 -4.50 7.58 -8.97
CA GLY A 76 -5.42 7.04 -9.95
C GLY A 76 -4.79 6.06 -10.95
N ASP A 77 -3.49 6.20 -11.23
CA ASP A 77 -2.76 5.34 -12.16
C ASP A 77 -2.22 4.07 -11.49
N ILE A 78 -2.19 4.04 -10.15
CA ILE A 78 -1.83 2.84 -9.39
C ILE A 78 -2.97 1.83 -9.52
N PRO A 79 -2.68 0.57 -9.95
CA PRO A 79 -3.68 -0.48 -10.05
C PRO A 79 -4.48 -0.62 -8.77
N LYS A 80 -5.80 -0.80 -8.89
CA LYS A 80 -6.70 -0.88 -7.73
C LYS A 80 -6.23 -1.94 -6.72
N GLU A 81 -5.79 -3.09 -7.21
CA GLU A 81 -5.30 -4.21 -6.38
C GLU A 81 -4.11 -3.83 -5.49
N GLU A 82 -3.26 -2.91 -5.97
CA GLU A 82 -2.05 -2.44 -5.30
C GLU A 82 -2.32 -1.29 -4.31
N ARG A 83 -3.52 -0.69 -4.32
CA ARG A 83 -3.87 0.45 -3.45
C ARG A 83 -5.12 0.28 -2.59
N GLU A 84 -6.00 -0.66 -2.91
CA GLU A 84 -7.31 -0.81 -2.25
C GLU A 84 -7.22 -1.10 -0.76
N PHE A 85 -6.10 -1.66 -0.32
CA PHE A 85 -5.87 -2.05 1.05
C PHE A 85 -5.31 -0.95 1.92
N ILE A 86 -4.88 0.16 1.32
CA ILE A 86 -4.30 1.29 2.05
C ILE A 86 -5.44 2.11 2.65
N ASP A 87 -5.40 2.31 3.96
CA ASP A 87 -6.45 2.98 4.73
C ASP A 87 -6.20 4.48 4.85
N ILE A 88 -6.44 5.19 3.75
CA ILE A 88 -6.32 6.65 3.69
C ILE A 88 -7.57 7.21 3.00
N ASP A 89 -8.44 7.85 3.78
CA ASP A 89 -9.76 8.30 3.35
C ASP A 89 -9.77 9.72 2.74
N GLU A 90 -8.69 10.50 2.91
CA GLU A 90 -8.64 11.94 2.56
C GLU A 90 -8.37 12.25 1.08
N GLY A 91 -8.96 11.48 0.16
CA GLY A 91 -8.91 11.82 -1.27
C GLY A 91 -7.49 11.86 -1.84
N VAL A 92 -6.74 10.77 -1.62
CA VAL A 92 -5.36 10.61 -2.07
C VAL A 92 -5.19 10.98 -3.53
N HIS A 93 -4.20 11.83 -3.81
CA HIS A 93 -3.91 12.33 -5.15
C HIS A 93 -2.66 11.71 -5.75
N LYS A 94 -1.57 11.66 -5.00
CA LYS A 94 -0.28 11.14 -5.49
C LYS A 94 0.57 10.54 -4.38
N VAL A 95 1.51 9.69 -4.79
CA VAL A 95 2.54 9.06 -3.96
C VAL A 95 3.89 9.51 -4.47
N ILE A 96 4.73 10.00 -3.58
CA ILE A 96 6.12 10.40 -3.84
C ILE A 96 7.00 9.37 -3.14
N ILE A 97 7.97 8.84 -3.88
CA ILE A 97 8.87 7.81 -3.38
C ILE A 97 10.23 8.44 -3.12
N ARG A 98 10.75 8.24 -1.90
CA ARG A 98 12.06 8.76 -1.46
C ARG A 98 12.97 7.61 -1.07
N GLU A 99 14.23 7.72 -1.50
CA GLU A 99 15.29 6.86 -0.99
C GLU A 99 15.78 7.47 0.33
N SER A 100 15.56 6.77 1.44
CA SER A 100 16.24 7.10 2.68
C SER A 100 17.71 6.70 2.53
N ASN A 101 18.60 7.71 2.61
CA ASN A 101 20.04 7.52 2.75
C ASN A 101 20.38 6.80 4.06
#